data_AF-A0A0J6ICS7-F1
#
_entry.id   AF-A0A0J6ICS7-F1
#
_cell.length_a   1.000
_cell.length_b   1.000
_cell.length_c   1.000
_cell.angle_alpha   90.00
_cell.angle_beta   90.00
_cell.angle_gamma   90.00
#
_symmetry.space_group_name_H-M   'P 1'
#
loop_
_entity.id
_entity.type
_entity.pdbx_description
1 polymer ?
#
loop_
_entity_poly.entity_id
_entity_poly.type
_entity_poly.pdbx_seq_one_letter_code
_entity_poly.pdbx_strand_id
1 'polypeptide(L)'
;MAEILTEQIDALKEQKLPNRGDEGIKQNLPKGVVLDKDGKPCRTCTSLADWRALTRMKSSSTAAGAAAAAATASSSSSTTATLPSTRSVLTFTPSDPIPSDCPADVETLGRSTWTLLHTMAATYPTSATPQQQDDMRSFLSLFSKLYPCWVCADDFRTWMNDPSGKNKPKVKGRDEFGNWMCEAHNEVNRKLGKKEFDCSKWQERWRTGWKDGRCD
;
A
#
# COMPACT_ATOMS: atom_id res chain seq x y z
N MET A 1 31.39 -18.53 -2.06
CA MET A 1 29.95 -18.28 -2.35
C MET A 1 29.05 -19.26 -1.58
N ALA A 2 29.35 -20.57 -1.55
CA ALA A 2 28.57 -21.52 -0.75
C ALA A 2 28.77 -21.34 0.77
N GLU A 3 30.00 -21.07 1.24
CA GLU A 3 30.29 -20.95 2.67
C GLU A 3 29.65 -19.72 3.33
N ILE A 4 29.63 -18.57 2.62
CA ILE A 4 28.98 -17.34 3.08
C ILE A 4 27.46 -17.53 3.21
N LEU A 5 26.86 -18.33 2.32
CA LEU A 5 25.43 -18.63 2.37
C LEU A 5 25.10 -19.51 3.60
N THR A 6 25.98 -20.46 3.93
CA THR A 6 25.81 -21.33 5.10
C THR A 6 25.92 -20.55 6.41
N GLU A 7 26.90 -19.64 6.53
CA GLU A 7 27.04 -18.77 7.72
C GLU A 7 25.83 -17.83 7.89
N GLN A 8 25.28 -17.28 6.81
CA GLN A 8 24.07 -16.45 6.86
C GLN A 8 22.83 -17.27 7.24
N ILE A 9 22.72 -18.50 6.75
CA ILE A 9 21.61 -19.41 7.09
C ILE A 9 21.69 -19.85 8.56
N ASP A 10 22.89 -20.10 9.08
CA ASP A 10 23.06 -20.51 10.47
C ASP A 10 22.86 -19.32 11.44
N ALA A 11 23.27 -18.10 11.07
CA ALA A 11 22.93 -16.88 11.80
C ALA A 11 21.41 -16.60 11.85
N LEU A 12 20.66 -16.98 10.80
CA LEU A 12 19.19 -16.91 10.77
C LEU A 12 18.53 -17.99 11.66
N LYS A 13 19.18 -19.14 11.84
CA LYS A 13 18.70 -20.19 12.76
C LYS A 13 18.99 -19.86 14.23
N GLU A 14 20.09 -19.15 14.50
CA GLU A 14 20.45 -18.70 15.85
C GLU A 14 19.63 -17.50 16.35
N GLN A 15 18.92 -16.79 15.47
CA GLN A 15 17.81 -15.91 15.85
C GLN A 15 16.60 -16.74 16.31
N LYS A 16 16.80 -17.41 17.44
CA LYS A 16 15.78 -18.07 18.23
C LYS A 16 14.66 -17.05 18.49
N LEU A 17 13.56 -17.19 17.74
CA LEU A 17 12.29 -16.58 18.10
C LEU A 17 12.08 -16.85 19.60
N PRO A 18 11.83 -15.83 20.43
CA PRO A 18 11.48 -16.09 21.82
C PRO A 18 10.31 -17.05 21.79
N ASN A 19 10.49 -18.19 22.45
CA ASN A 19 9.47 -19.18 22.70
C ASN A 19 8.41 -18.49 23.57
N ARG A 20 7.52 -17.73 22.93
CA ARG A 20 6.47 -16.98 23.60
C ARG A 20 5.41 -18.01 23.91
N GLY A 21 5.46 -18.47 25.17
CA GLY A 21 4.45 -19.33 25.75
C GLY A 21 3.07 -18.85 25.36
N ASP A 22 2.25 -19.84 24.99
CA ASP A 22 0.81 -19.80 24.93
C ASP A 22 0.24 -19.41 26.31
N GLU A 23 0.40 -18.14 26.68
CA GLU A 23 -0.47 -17.50 27.66
C GLU A 23 -1.48 -16.67 26.88
N GLY A 24 -2.55 -17.37 26.50
CA GLY A 24 -3.61 -16.90 25.65
C GLY A 24 -4.32 -15.65 26.20
N ILE A 25 -4.27 -14.58 25.42
CA ILE A 25 -5.44 -13.74 25.25
C ILE A 25 -6.26 -14.42 24.15
N LYS A 26 -7.26 -15.22 24.54
CA LYS A 26 -8.27 -15.74 23.61
C LYS A 26 -9.10 -14.57 23.07
N GLN A 27 -8.53 -13.78 22.16
CA GLN A 27 -9.33 -12.88 21.33
C GLN A 27 -10.10 -13.77 20.37
N ASN A 28 -11.42 -13.72 20.48
CA ASN A 28 -12.33 -14.48 19.63
C ASN A 28 -12.30 -13.84 18.22
N LEU A 29 -11.23 -14.09 17.48
CA LEU A 29 -11.00 -13.55 16.14
C LEU A 29 -11.70 -14.47 15.11
N PRO A 30 -12.31 -13.90 14.06
CA PRO A 30 -12.80 -14.70 12.94
C PRO A 30 -11.71 -15.59 12.35
N LYS A 31 -12.09 -16.77 11.86
CA LYS A 31 -11.18 -17.64 11.09
C LYS A 31 -10.60 -16.85 9.92
N GLY A 32 -9.29 -16.96 9.68
CA GLY A 32 -8.60 -16.29 8.58
C GLY A 32 -7.95 -14.94 8.91
N VAL A 33 -8.21 -14.37 10.10
CA VAL A 33 -7.49 -13.17 10.55
C VAL A 33 -6.09 -13.53 11.02
N VAL A 34 -5.08 -12.92 10.40
CA VAL A 34 -3.67 -13.10 10.76
C VAL A 34 -3.22 -11.92 11.63
N LEU A 35 -2.47 -12.21 12.69
CA LEU A 35 -1.88 -11.18 13.57
C LEU A 35 -0.48 -10.79 13.09
N ASP A 36 -0.12 -9.53 13.31
CA ASP A 36 1.24 -9.04 13.12
C ASP A 36 2.17 -9.45 14.29
N LYS A 37 3.46 -9.08 14.18
CA LYS A 37 4.47 -9.33 15.22
C LYS A 37 4.16 -8.68 16.58
N ASP A 38 3.29 -7.68 16.60
CA ASP A 38 2.86 -6.96 17.81
C ASP A 38 1.54 -7.51 18.36
N GLY A 39 1.00 -8.58 17.76
CA GLY A 39 -0.23 -9.26 18.18
C GLY A 39 -1.52 -8.56 17.72
N LYS A 40 -1.46 -7.64 16.75
CA LYS A 40 -2.63 -6.90 16.24
C LYS A 40 -3.09 -7.46 14.89
N PRO A 41 -4.38 -7.35 14.51
CA PRO A 41 -4.85 -7.79 13.20
C PRO A 41 -4.06 -7.15 12.04
N CYS A 42 -3.43 -7.98 11.22
CA CYS A 42 -2.63 -7.56 10.07
C CYS A 42 -3.50 -7.50 8.81
N ARG A 43 -3.82 -6.29 8.35
CA ARG A 43 -4.62 -6.08 7.13
C ARG A 43 -3.97 -6.67 5.88
N THR A 44 -2.66 -6.48 5.71
CA THR A 44 -1.92 -7.00 4.55
C THR A 44 -1.81 -8.53 4.54
N CYS A 45 -1.96 -9.16 5.71
CA CYS A 45 -1.84 -10.60 5.89
C CYS A 45 -3.22 -11.31 5.87
N THR A 46 -4.31 -10.56 5.81
CA THR A 46 -5.69 -11.06 5.96
C THR A 46 -6.48 -10.77 4.69
N SER A 47 -7.30 -11.73 4.24
CA SER A 47 -8.13 -11.52 3.04
C SER A 47 -9.13 -10.38 3.25
N LEU A 48 -9.57 -9.73 2.16
CA LEU A 48 -10.55 -8.65 2.26
C LEU A 48 -11.89 -9.15 2.86
N ALA A 49 -12.27 -10.40 2.60
CA ALA A 49 -13.49 -11.00 3.14
C ALA A 49 -13.38 -11.17 4.67
N ASP A 50 -12.25 -11.69 5.15
CA ASP A 50 -12.01 -11.91 6.58
C ASP A 50 -11.83 -10.59 7.33
N TRP A 51 -11.19 -9.59 6.69
CA TRP A 51 -11.06 -8.24 7.24
C TRP A 51 -12.44 -7.59 7.44
N ARG A 52 -13.33 -7.68 6.45
CA ARG A 52 -14.71 -7.19 6.55
C ARG A 52 -15.53 -7.93 7.61
N ALA A 53 -15.27 -9.22 7.80
CA ALA A 53 -15.93 -9.97 8.87
C ALA A 53 -15.48 -9.46 10.25
N LEU A 54 -14.17 -9.19 10.41
CA LEU A 54 -13.59 -8.65 11.64
C LEU A 54 -14.14 -7.25 11.98
N THR A 55 -14.18 -6.33 11.01
CA THR A 55 -14.69 -4.96 11.20
C THR A 55 -16.17 -4.96 11.60
N ARG A 56 -17.00 -5.80 10.96
CA ARG A 56 -18.42 -5.99 11.32
C ARG A 56 -18.57 -6.51 12.75
N MET A 57 -17.79 -7.51 13.16
CA MET A 57 -17.81 -8.05 14.52
C MET A 57 -17.34 -7.05 15.58
N LYS A 58 -16.40 -6.16 15.22
CA LYS A 58 -15.99 -5.04 16.08
C LYS A 58 -17.11 -4.00 16.21
N SER A 59 -17.78 -3.66 15.10
CA SER A 59 -18.90 -2.70 15.11
C SER A 59 -20.12 -3.23 15.88
N SER A 60 -20.41 -4.53 15.82
CA SER A 60 -21.51 -5.13 16.60
C SER A 60 -21.20 -5.23 18.09
N SER A 61 -19.92 -5.42 18.47
CA SER A 61 -19.51 -5.35 19.88
C SER A 61 -19.45 -3.91 20.43
N THR A 62 -19.35 -2.88 19.58
CA THR A 62 -19.54 -1.47 19.98
C THR A 62 -21.00 -1.02 19.96
N ALA A 63 -21.87 -1.68 19.18
CA ALA A 63 -23.29 -1.36 19.06
C ALA A 63 -24.15 -1.80 20.27
N ALA A 64 -23.63 -2.61 21.19
CA ALA A 64 -24.30 -2.95 22.45
C ALA A 64 -24.42 -1.75 23.44
N GLY A 65 -23.78 -0.62 23.15
CA GLY A 65 -23.78 0.59 23.99
C GLY A 65 -24.50 1.83 23.44
N ALA A 66 -25.10 1.77 22.24
CA ALA A 66 -25.79 2.93 21.68
C ALA A 66 -26.89 2.52 20.69
N ALA A 67 -28.05 2.15 21.22
CA ALA A 67 -29.29 2.08 20.46
C ALA A 67 -30.22 3.21 20.93
N ALA A 68 -30.26 4.32 20.19
CA ALA A 68 -31.42 5.22 20.15
C ALA A 68 -31.37 6.15 18.93
N ALA A 69 -32.46 6.09 18.15
CA ALA A 69 -32.93 7.09 17.18
C ALA A 69 -32.14 7.25 15.87
N ALA A 70 -32.75 7.37 14.69
CA ALA A 70 -34.11 7.18 14.23
C ALA A 70 -34.04 7.16 12.69
N ALA A 71 -34.99 6.47 12.07
CA ALA A 71 -35.22 6.47 10.63
C ALA A 71 -35.66 7.86 10.12
N THR A 72 -35.25 8.25 8.92
CA THR A 72 -36.18 8.78 7.91
C THR A 72 -35.53 8.87 6.52
N ALA A 73 -36.35 8.55 5.53
CA ALA A 73 -36.04 8.50 4.10
C ALA A 73 -35.77 9.89 3.49
N SER A 74 -35.08 9.91 2.35
CA SER A 74 -35.66 10.47 1.11
C SER A 74 -34.77 10.21 -0.10
N SER A 75 -35.39 9.55 -1.07
CA SER A 75 -34.94 9.34 -2.44
C SER A 75 -35.19 10.61 -3.25
N SER A 76 -34.27 10.98 -4.15
CA SER A 76 -34.57 11.94 -5.21
C SER A 76 -33.81 11.53 -6.47
N SER A 77 -34.59 10.95 -7.38
CA SER A 77 -34.27 10.60 -8.75
C SER A 77 -34.40 11.82 -9.66
N SER A 78 -33.40 12.06 -10.51
CA SER A 78 -33.51 12.98 -11.64
C SER A 78 -32.97 12.31 -12.89
N THR A 79 -33.91 11.93 -13.76
CA THR A 79 -33.72 11.41 -15.11
C THR A 79 -33.57 12.57 -16.10
N THR A 80 -32.48 12.59 -16.86
CA THR A 80 -32.43 13.29 -18.14
C THR A 80 -31.82 12.36 -19.19
N ALA A 81 -32.67 11.90 -20.10
CA ALA A 81 -32.30 11.21 -21.31
C ALA A 81 -31.77 12.23 -22.34
N THR A 82 -30.68 11.89 -23.03
CA THR A 82 -30.28 12.59 -24.25
C THR A 82 -29.69 11.57 -25.22
N LEU A 83 -30.24 11.56 -26.43
CA LEU A 83 -29.93 10.69 -27.56
C LEU A 83 -28.58 11.02 -28.23
N PRO A 84 -28.00 10.11 -29.03
CA PRO A 84 -26.61 10.15 -29.44
C PRO A 84 -26.41 11.00 -30.69
N SER A 85 -25.32 11.79 -30.72
CA SER A 85 -24.82 12.43 -31.94
C SER A 85 -23.59 11.68 -32.42
N THR A 86 -23.73 10.98 -33.54
CA THR A 86 -22.67 10.32 -34.29
C THR A 86 -21.69 11.33 -34.86
N ARG A 87 -20.46 11.33 -34.35
CA ARG A 87 -19.26 11.72 -35.10
C ARG A 87 -18.13 10.81 -34.63
N SER A 88 -17.69 9.94 -35.53
CA SER A 88 -16.46 9.15 -35.39
C SER A 88 -15.28 10.12 -35.40
N VAL A 89 -14.95 10.61 -34.22
CA VAL A 89 -13.61 11.06 -33.88
C VAL A 89 -12.98 9.83 -33.24
N LEU A 90 -11.73 9.51 -33.58
CA LEU A 90 -10.97 8.47 -32.90
C LEU A 90 -10.77 8.90 -31.43
N THR A 91 -11.79 8.69 -30.61
CA THR A 91 -11.72 8.80 -29.16
C THR A 91 -10.86 7.64 -28.71
N PHE A 92 -9.65 7.96 -28.26
CA PHE A 92 -8.88 7.07 -27.40
C PHE A 92 -9.79 6.67 -26.23
N THR A 93 -10.38 5.49 -26.31
CA THR A 93 -11.06 4.89 -25.17
C THR A 93 -10.02 4.70 -24.07
N PRO A 94 -10.38 4.90 -22.79
CA PRO A 94 -9.51 4.52 -21.70
C PRO A 94 -9.16 3.03 -21.89
N SER A 95 -7.88 2.77 -22.13
CA SER A 95 -7.24 1.47 -22.28
C SER A 95 -8.11 0.30 -21.82
N ASP A 96 -8.57 -0.52 -22.77
CA ASP A 96 -9.18 -1.80 -22.44
C ASP A 96 -8.25 -2.55 -21.45
N PRO A 97 -8.80 -3.14 -20.38
CA PRO A 97 -7.97 -3.84 -19.42
C PRO A 97 -7.23 -4.96 -20.13
N ILE A 98 -5.90 -4.97 -20.00
CA ILE A 98 -5.08 -6.07 -20.51
C ILE A 98 -5.61 -7.38 -19.89
N PRO A 99 -5.85 -8.42 -20.71
CA PRO A 99 -6.24 -9.73 -20.19
C PRO A 99 -5.28 -10.20 -19.09
N SER A 100 -5.80 -10.81 -18.02
CA SER A 100 -5.01 -11.17 -16.84
C SER A 100 -3.90 -12.19 -17.10
N ASP A 101 -3.94 -12.86 -18.24
CA ASP A 101 -2.97 -13.84 -18.73
C ASP A 101 -1.93 -13.24 -19.68
N CYS A 102 -1.97 -11.93 -19.95
CA CYS A 102 -0.99 -11.23 -20.78
C CYS A 102 0.12 -10.58 -19.93
N PRO A 103 1.33 -10.38 -20.49
CA PRO A 103 2.38 -9.60 -19.83
C PRO A 103 1.93 -8.16 -19.51
N ALA A 104 2.35 -7.64 -18.36
CA ALA A 104 2.01 -6.29 -17.94
C ALA A 104 2.63 -5.23 -18.86
N ASP A 105 1.81 -4.27 -19.30
CA ASP A 105 2.28 -3.04 -19.92
C ASP A 105 2.83 -2.04 -18.88
N VAL A 106 3.28 -0.87 -19.34
CA VAL A 106 3.87 0.17 -18.48
C VAL A 106 2.90 0.65 -17.40
N GLU A 107 1.60 0.72 -17.69
CA GLU A 107 0.58 1.19 -16.76
C GLU A 107 0.24 0.12 -15.72
N THR A 108 0.08 -1.14 -16.13
CA THR A 108 -0.20 -2.27 -15.23
C THR A 108 1.00 -2.57 -14.34
N LEU A 109 2.20 -2.57 -14.90
CA LEU A 109 3.45 -2.69 -14.15
C LEU A 109 3.57 -1.55 -13.14
N GLY A 110 3.41 -0.30 -13.59
CA GLY A 110 3.49 0.88 -12.73
C GLY A 110 2.52 0.85 -11.55
N ARG A 111 1.22 0.59 -11.79
CA ARG A 111 0.22 0.49 -10.71
C ARG A 111 0.54 -0.63 -9.71
N SER A 112 1.00 -1.78 -10.20
CA SER A 112 1.35 -2.93 -9.37
C SER A 112 2.57 -2.62 -8.50
N THR A 113 3.58 -1.98 -9.08
CA THR A 113 4.79 -1.56 -8.39
C THR A 113 4.51 -0.48 -7.35
N TRP A 114 3.72 0.54 -7.66
CA TRP A 114 3.33 1.55 -6.67
C TRP A 114 2.55 0.93 -5.52
N THR A 115 1.70 -0.06 -5.80
CA THR A 115 0.99 -0.81 -4.75
C THR A 115 1.97 -1.49 -3.81
N LEU A 116 3.00 -2.17 -4.34
CA LEU A 116 4.06 -2.77 -3.54
C LEU A 116 4.81 -1.72 -2.71
N LEU A 117 5.36 -0.69 -3.35
CA LEU A 117 6.22 0.32 -2.71
C LEU A 117 5.50 1.09 -1.60
N HIS A 118 4.25 1.52 -1.85
CA HIS A 118 3.45 2.20 -0.82
C HIS A 118 3.05 1.26 0.31
N THR A 119 2.79 -0.02 0.03
CA THR A 119 2.51 -1.01 1.08
C THR A 119 3.74 -1.28 1.94
N MET A 120 4.94 -1.40 1.34
CA MET A 120 6.20 -1.50 2.06
C MET A 120 6.41 -0.30 2.99
N ALA A 121 6.14 0.92 2.51
CA ALA A 121 6.19 2.13 3.32
C ALA A 121 5.16 2.11 4.45
N ALA A 122 3.92 1.68 4.19
CA ALA A 122 2.87 1.56 5.19
C ALA A 122 3.18 0.54 6.30
N THR A 123 3.90 -0.54 5.99
CA THR A 123 4.33 -1.56 6.95
C THR A 123 5.68 -1.29 7.58
N TYR A 124 6.37 -0.22 7.17
CA TYR A 124 7.68 0.15 7.71
C TYR A 124 7.59 0.46 9.22
N PRO A 125 8.67 0.25 10.00
CA PRO A 125 8.68 0.57 11.42
C PRO A 125 8.41 2.06 11.68
N THR A 126 7.72 2.40 12.77
CA THR A 126 7.54 3.80 13.21
C THR A 126 8.87 4.51 13.39
N SER A 127 9.85 3.80 13.97
CA SER A 127 11.25 4.18 14.06
C SER A 127 12.08 3.00 13.58
N ALA A 128 12.91 3.22 12.56
CA ALA A 128 13.71 2.17 11.93
C ALA A 128 15.13 2.14 12.51
N THR A 129 15.64 0.93 12.76
CA THR A 129 17.04 0.72 13.16
C THR A 129 17.98 1.16 12.04
N PRO A 130 19.26 1.48 12.32
CA PRO A 130 20.23 1.82 11.28
C PRO A 130 20.29 0.77 10.15
N GLN A 131 20.29 -0.52 10.51
CA GLN A 131 20.25 -1.61 9.54
C GLN A 131 19.01 -1.54 8.63
N GLN A 132 17.81 -1.34 9.20
CA GLN A 132 16.59 -1.21 8.41
C GLN A 132 16.58 0.01 7.48
N GLN A 133 17.28 1.08 7.86
CA GLN A 133 17.46 2.26 7.02
C GLN A 133 18.38 1.93 5.84
N ASP A 134 19.51 1.27 6.10
CA ASP A 134 20.48 0.87 5.07
C ASP A 134 19.88 -0.15 4.11
N ASP A 135 19.12 -1.13 4.62
CA ASP A 135 18.39 -2.11 3.83
C ASP A 135 17.39 -1.42 2.89
N MET A 136 16.62 -0.44 3.39
CA MET A 136 15.62 0.27 2.58
C MET A 136 16.29 1.17 1.53
N ARG A 137 17.38 1.86 1.86
CA ARG A 137 18.16 2.63 0.87
C ARG A 137 18.72 1.72 -0.22
N SER A 138 19.25 0.57 0.18
CA SER A 138 19.79 -0.43 -0.74
C SER A 138 18.69 -1.01 -1.64
N PHE A 139 17.53 -1.34 -1.07
CA PHE A 139 16.36 -1.77 -1.82
C PHE A 139 15.95 -0.74 -2.87
N LEU A 140 15.81 0.53 -2.53
CA LEU A 140 15.42 1.57 -3.49
C LEU A 140 16.47 1.77 -4.59
N SER A 141 17.76 1.70 -4.23
CA SER A 141 18.87 1.74 -5.19
C SER A 141 18.81 0.56 -6.17
N LEU A 142 18.65 -0.67 -5.66
CA LEU A 142 18.53 -1.87 -6.49
C LEU A 142 17.27 -1.88 -7.33
N PHE A 143 16.12 -1.55 -6.73
CA PHE A 143 14.85 -1.39 -7.43
C PHE A 143 14.99 -0.43 -8.61
N SER A 144 15.62 0.73 -8.39
CA SER A 144 15.83 1.73 -9.45
C SER A 144 16.75 1.25 -10.57
N LYS A 145 17.59 0.24 -10.35
CA LYS A 145 18.44 -0.39 -11.38
C LYS A 145 17.74 -1.54 -12.10
N LEU A 146 16.86 -2.24 -11.40
CA LEU A 146 16.20 -3.47 -11.87
C LEU A 146 14.80 -3.23 -12.43
N TYR A 147 14.23 -2.03 -12.27
CA TYR A 147 12.89 -1.74 -12.78
C TYR A 147 12.80 -1.92 -14.30
N PRO A 148 11.91 -2.79 -14.84
CA PRO A 148 11.98 -3.23 -16.24
C PRO A 148 11.80 -2.13 -17.30
N CYS A 149 11.04 -1.07 -16.99
CA CYS A 149 10.93 0.09 -17.86
C CYS A 149 12.20 0.96 -17.69
N TRP A 150 13.18 0.81 -18.59
CA TRP A 150 14.47 1.48 -18.46
C TRP A 150 14.37 3.01 -18.40
N VAL A 151 13.48 3.64 -19.19
CA VAL A 151 13.25 5.10 -19.15
C VAL A 151 12.69 5.53 -17.80
N CYS A 152 11.70 4.79 -17.28
CA CYS A 152 11.10 5.06 -15.98
C CYS A 152 12.14 4.89 -14.85
N ALA A 153 12.99 3.87 -14.98
CA ALA A 153 14.06 3.55 -14.03
C ALA A 153 15.11 4.66 -14.00
N ASP A 154 15.52 5.15 -15.18
CA ASP A 154 16.49 6.24 -15.32
C ASP A 154 15.97 7.57 -14.77
N ASP A 155 14.71 7.89 -15.06
CA ASP A 155 14.03 9.04 -14.48
C ASP A 155 14.01 8.98 -12.95
N PHE A 156 13.61 7.83 -12.38
CA PHE A 156 13.55 7.67 -10.94
C PHE A 156 14.93 7.78 -10.28
N ARG A 157 15.97 7.19 -10.89
CA ARG A 157 17.36 7.35 -10.43
C ARG A 157 17.81 8.80 -10.49
N THR A 158 17.54 9.50 -11.59
CA THR A 158 17.91 10.91 -11.75
C THR A 158 17.23 11.76 -10.70
N TRP A 159 15.93 11.56 -10.47
CA TRP A 159 15.20 12.28 -9.43
C TRP A 159 15.77 12.03 -8.04
N MET A 160 16.03 10.77 -7.65
CA MET A 160 16.62 10.44 -6.35
C MET A 160 18.03 11.02 -6.16
N ASN A 161 18.80 11.15 -7.24
CA ASN A 161 20.17 11.66 -7.24
C ASN A 161 20.26 13.17 -7.53
N ASP A 162 19.16 13.91 -7.39
CA ASP A 162 19.17 15.37 -7.54
C ASP A 162 20.34 15.98 -6.74
N PRO A 163 21.19 16.82 -7.35
CA PRO A 163 22.43 17.33 -6.73
C PRO A 163 22.21 18.10 -5.43
N SER A 164 21.04 18.69 -5.21
CA SER A 164 20.71 19.36 -3.95
C SER A 164 20.50 18.38 -2.79
N GLY A 165 20.32 17.09 -3.10
CA GLY A 165 20.00 16.05 -2.13
C GLY A 165 18.56 16.10 -1.60
N LYS A 166 17.72 17.02 -2.08
CA LYS A 166 16.34 17.21 -1.60
C LYS A 166 15.46 15.96 -1.75
N ASN A 167 15.76 15.11 -2.74
CA ASN A 167 15.00 13.91 -3.08
C ASN A 167 15.60 12.62 -2.50
N LYS A 168 16.67 12.71 -1.69
CA LYS A 168 17.26 11.52 -1.07
C LYS A 168 16.21 10.75 -0.25
N PRO A 169 16.19 9.41 -0.31
CA PRO A 169 15.27 8.60 0.49
C PRO A 169 15.31 8.95 1.98
N LYS A 170 14.13 9.31 2.51
CA LYS A 170 13.90 9.59 3.93
C LYS A 170 13.34 8.32 4.58
N VAL A 171 14.20 7.55 5.25
CA VAL A 171 13.87 6.20 5.73
C VAL A 171 13.99 6.05 7.24
N LYS A 172 14.06 7.14 8.03
CA LYS A 172 14.24 7.03 9.49
C LYS A 172 13.06 6.35 10.19
N GLY A 173 11.87 6.44 9.60
CA GLY A 173 10.66 5.89 10.15
C GLY A 173 9.53 5.97 9.14
N ARG A 174 8.43 5.29 9.46
CA ARG A 174 7.28 5.11 8.59
C ARG A 174 6.71 6.42 8.05
N ASP A 175 6.59 7.44 8.90
CA ASP A 175 5.93 8.68 8.49
C ASP A 175 6.77 9.46 7.47
N GLU A 176 8.08 9.58 7.70
CA GLU A 176 9.00 10.20 6.72
C GLU A 176 9.06 9.40 5.42
N PHE A 177 9.10 8.06 5.51
CA PHE A 177 9.20 7.20 4.34
C PHE A 177 7.92 7.16 3.52
N GLY A 178 6.76 7.07 4.17
CA GLY A 178 5.46 7.14 3.51
C GLY A 178 5.24 8.48 2.81
N ASN A 179 5.65 9.59 3.45
CA ASN A 179 5.59 10.91 2.81
C ASN A 179 6.55 11.02 1.62
N TRP A 180 7.81 10.58 1.76
CA TRP A 180 8.77 10.56 0.65
C TRP A 180 8.29 9.71 -0.52
N MET A 181 7.67 8.56 -0.26
CA MET A 181 7.11 7.70 -1.30
C MET A 181 5.95 8.38 -2.04
N CYS A 182 5.14 9.17 -1.33
CA CYS A 182 4.10 9.99 -1.95
C CYS A 182 4.70 11.11 -2.82
N GLU A 183 5.71 11.83 -2.32
CA GLU A 183 6.41 12.89 -3.08
C GLU A 183 7.03 12.35 -4.37
N ALA A 184 7.68 11.17 -4.29
CA ALA A 184 8.25 10.47 -5.44
C ALA A 184 7.18 10.08 -6.47
N HIS A 185 6.04 9.54 -6.01
CA HIS A 185 4.94 9.20 -6.91
C HIS A 185 4.32 10.46 -7.54
N ASN A 186 4.21 11.56 -6.79
CA ASN A 186 3.71 12.82 -7.32
C ASN A 186 4.64 13.46 -8.35
N GLU A 187 5.95 13.21 -8.28
CA GLU A 187 6.85 13.61 -9.36
C GLU A 187 6.47 12.93 -10.68
N VAL A 188 6.22 11.62 -10.64
CA VAL A 188 5.77 10.87 -11.82
C VAL A 188 4.39 11.37 -12.28
N ASN A 189 3.47 11.66 -11.35
CA ASN A 189 2.18 12.23 -11.69
C ASN A 189 2.33 13.57 -12.43
N ARG A 190 3.15 14.50 -11.93
CA ARG A 190 3.44 15.78 -12.60
C ARG A 190 3.99 15.57 -14.00
N LYS A 191 5.01 14.69 -14.14
CA LYS A 191 5.64 14.39 -15.43
C LYS A 191 4.65 13.84 -16.46
N LEU A 192 3.68 13.05 -15.99
CA LEU A 192 2.62 12.46 -16.83
C LEU A 192 1.37 13.34 -16.96
N GLY A 193 1.38 14.57 -16.43
CA GLY A 193 0.21 15.46 -16.45
C GLY A 193 -0.99 14.96 -15.63
N LYS A 194 -0.77 14.03 -14.69
CA LYS A 194 -1.79 13.51 -13.77
C LYS A 194 -1.94 14.44 -12.56
N LYS A 195 -3.12 14.43 -11.96
CA LYS A 195 -3.37 15.17 -10.71
C LYS A 195 -2.47 14.66 -9.59
N GLU A 196 -1.90 15.58 -8.82
CA GLU A 196 -1.16 15.23 -7.60
C GLU A 196 -2.08 14.62 -6.54
N PHE A 197 -1.57 13.60 -5.85
CA PHE A 197 -2.21 13.01 -4.69
C PHE A 197 -1.89 13.82 -3.44
N ASP A 198 -2.88 14.03 -2.57
CA ASP A 198 -2.68 14.69 -1.28
C ASP A 198 -1.91 13.77 -0.33
N CYS A 199 -0.62 14.06 -0.11
CA CYS A 199 0.22 13.23 0.74
C CYS A 199 -0.28 13.14 2.18
N SER A 200 -1.09 14.07 2.69
CA SER A 200 -1.72 13.91 4.02
C SER A 200 -2.62 12.66 4.11
N LYS A 201 -3.06 12.12 2.96
CA LYS A 201 -3.94 10.95 2.83
C LYS A 201 -3.22 9.64 2.56
N TRP A 202 -1.89 9.62 2.54
CA TRP A 202 -1.13 8.41 2.18
C TRP A 202 -1.44 7.24 3.14
N GLN A 203 -1.61 7.50 4.44
CA GLN A 203 -1.95 6.47 5.43
C GLN A 203 -3.36 5.91 5.20
N GLU A 204 -4.34 6.77 4.93
CA GLU A 204 -5.71 6.34 4.63
C GLU A 204 -5.73 5.42 3.40
N ARG A 205 -4.99 5.80 2.35
CA ARG A 205 -4.94 5.06 1.09
C ARG A 205 -4.20 3.72 1.20
N TRP A 206 -3.11 3.65 1.96
CA TRP A 206 -2.17 2.51 1.90
C TRP A 206 -2.07 1.68 3.18
N ARG A 207 -2.58 2.18 4.31
CA ARG A 207 -2.42 1.54 5.62
C ARG A 207 -3.74 1.29 6.33
N THR A 208 -4.47 2.34 6.66
CA THR A 208 -5.58 2.28 7.62
C THR A 208 -6.93 2.06 6.97
N GLY A 209 -7.09 2.41 5.69
CA GLY A 209 -8.42 2.61 5.10
C GLY A 209 -8.92 4.03 5.33
N TRP A 210 -9.95 4.40 4.57
CA TRP A 210 -10.57 5.72 4.61
C TRP A 210 -11.48 5.89 5.82
N LYS A 211 -11.54 7.10 6.37
CA LYS A 211 -12.33 7.41 7.57
C LYS A 211 -13.85 7.25 7.38
N ASP A 212 -14.33 7.23 6.15
CA ASP A 212 -15.73 6.99 5.80
C ASP A 212 -16.14 5.51 5.89
N GLY A 213 -15.19 4.61 6.21
CA GLY A 213 -15.45 3.18 6.41
C GLY A 213 -15.63 2.40 5.11
N ARG A 214 -15.44 2.99 3.92
CA ARG A 214 -15.64 2.26 2.64
C ARG A 214 -14.67 1.09 2.39
N CYS A 215 -13.65 0.96 3.23
CA CYS A 215 -12.66 -0.11 3.20
C CYS A 215 -12.92 -1.22 4.21
N ASP A 216 -13.98 -1.09 5.02
CA ASP A 216 -14.34 -1.99 6.11
C ASP A 216 -15.58 -2.83 5.80
#